data_AF-A1BQV8-F1
#
_entry.id   AF-A1BQV8-F1
#
_cell.length_a   1.000
_cell.length_b   1.000
_cell.length_c   1.000
_cell.angle_alpha   90.00
_cell.angle_beta   90.00
_cell.angle_gamma   90.00
#
_symmetry.space_group_name_H-M   'P 1'
#
loop_
_entity.id
_entity.type
_entity.pdbx_description
1 polymer ?
#
loop_
_entity_poly.entity_id
_entity_poly.type
_entity_poly.pdbx_seq_one_letter_code
_entity_poly.pdbx_strand_id
1 'polypeptide(L)' 'VNDGVTVAREVELEDPVENIGASLVRQAASKTNDLAGDGTTTSVVLAQGLIAEGVKVVAAGANPV' A
#
# COMPACT_ATOMS: atom_id res chain seq x y z
N VAL A 1 -17.72 -14.04 0.14
CA VAL A 1 -17.12 -13.07 1.08
C VAL A 1 -15.88 -12.53 0.40
N ASN A 2 -15.85 -11.23 0.08
CA ASN A 2 -14.69 -10.58 -0.53
C ASN A 2 -13.79 -10.08 0.60
N ASP A 3 -12.92 -10.95 1.07
CA ASP A 3 -11.97 -10.64 2.13
C ASP A 3 -10.77 -9.88 1.56
N GLY A 4 -10.55 -8.65 2.04
CA GLY A 4 -9.46 -7.79 1.62
C GLY A 4 -8.07 -8.37 1.96
N VAL A 5 -7.96 -9.18 3.02
CA VAL A 5 -6.70 -9.86 3.37
C VAL A 5 -6.37 -10.92 2.32
N THR A 6 -7.33 -11.78 1.99
CA THR A 6 -7.18 -12.81 0.95
C THR A 6 -6.89 -12.19 -0.40
N VAL A 7 -7.63 -11.13 -0.80
CA VAL A 7 -7.38 -10.45 -2.08
C VAL A 7 -5.98 -9.84 -2.11
N ALA A 8 -5.54 -9.14 -1.05
CA ALA A 8 -4.23 -8.50 -1.03
C ALA A 8 -3.07 -9.50 -1.17
N ARG A 9 -3.22 -10.74 -0.69
CA ARG A 9 -2.18 -11.78 -0.81
C ARG A 9 -1.93 -12.21 -2.26
N GLU A 10 -2.99 -12.30 -3.05
CA GLU A 10 -2.94 -12.77 -4.44
C GLU A 10 -2.48 -11.69 -5.45
N VAL A 11 -2.35 -10.42 -5.02
CA VAL A 11 -1.90 -9.34 -5.91
C VAL A 11 -0.40 -9.47 -6.17
N GLU A 12 -0.06 -9.89 -7.38
CA GLU A 12 1.28 -9.87 -7.94
C GLU A 12 1.23 -9.26 -9.35
N LEU A 13 2.16 -8.36 -9.64
CA LEU A 13 2.23 -7.66 -10.92
C LEU A 13 3.39 -8.22 -11.77
N GLU A 14 3.17 -8.33 -13.08
CA GLU A 14 4.17 -8.83 -14.02
C GLU A 14 5.38 -7.88 -14.13
N ASP A 15 5.12 -6.57 -14.11
CA ASP A 15 6.17 -5.56 -14.13
C ASP A 15 6.91 -5.53 -12.77
N PRO A 16 8.24 -5.76 -12.75
CA PRO A 16 8.98 -5.82 -11.49
C PRO A 16 8.97 -4.51 -10.71
N VAL A 17 8.94 -3.36 -11.38
CA VAL A 17 8.94 -2.03 -10.74
C VAL A 17 7.60 -1.78 -10.06
N GLU A 18 6.50 -2.06 -10.76
CA GLU A 18 5.16 -1.96 -10.17
C GLU A 18 4.99 -2.94 -9.02
N ASN A 19 5.47 -4.19 -9.18
CA ASN A 19 5.35 -5.22 -8.17
C ASN A 19 6.15 -4.91 -6.88
N ILE A 20 7.26 -4.18 -6.98
CA ILE A 20 7.98 -3.68 -5.80
C ILE A 20 7.05 -2.77 -4.97
N GLY A 21 6.37 -1.81 -5.62
CA GLY A 21 5.43 -0.91 -4.94
C GLY A 21 4.26 -1.65 -4.29
N ALA A 22 3.62 -2.55 -5.05
CA ALA A 22 2.54 -3.38 -4.55
C ALA A 22 2.97 -4.25 -3.35
N SER A 23 4.14 -4.88 -3.44
CA SER A 23 4.70 -5.72 -2.38
C SER A 23 5.04 -4.94 -1.11
N LEU A 24 5.53 -3.70 -1.23
CA LEU A 24 5.80 -2.84 -0.07
C LEU A 24 4.51 -2.48 0.68
N VAL A 25 3.47 -2.05 -0.03
CA VAL A 25 2.18 -1.70 0.59
C VAL A 25 1.52 -2.93 1.21
N ARG A 26 1.57 -4.08 0.51
CA ARG A 26 1.07 -5.37 1.01
C ARG A 26 1.75 -5.78 2.31
N GLN A 27 3.08 -5.69 2.38
CA GLN A 27 3.84 -6.01 3.59
C GLN A 27 3.47 -5.10 4.77
N ALA A 28 3.33 -3.79 4.53
CA ALA A 28 2.92 -2.85 5.57
C ALA A 28 1.50 -3.13 6.08
N ALA A 29 0.55 -3.37 5.18
CA ALA A 29 -0.83 -3.69 5.52
C ALA A 29 -1.00 -5.05 6.22
N SER A 30 -0.16 -6.04 5.88
CA SER A 30 -0.11 -7.32 6.60
C SER A 30 0.31 -7.11 8.05
N LYS A 31 1.33 -6.29 8.30
CA LYS A 31 1.78 -5.99 9.68
C LYS A 31 0.70 -5.31 10.51
N THR A 32 -0.15 -4.47 9.90
CA THR A 32 -1.32 -3.91 10.60
C THR A 32 -2.22 -5.02 11.10
N ASN A 33 -2.58 -5.97 10.23
CA ASN A 33 -3.42 -7.10 10.60
C ASN A 33 -2.74 -8.03 11.62
N ASP A 34 -1.44 -8.29 11.49
CA ASP A 34 -0.70 -9.16 12.41
C ASP A 34 -0.65 -8.59 13.84
N LEU A 35 -0.58 -7.26 13.98
CA LEU A 35 -0.50 -6.57 15.28
C LEU A 35 -1.87 -6.19 15.85
N ALA A 36 -2.81 -5.76 15.00
CA ALA A 36 -4.10 -5.23 15.42
C ALA A 36 -5.27 -6.20 15.22
N GLY A 37 -5.10 -7.25 14.41
CA GLY A 37 -6.11 -8.27 14.10
C GLY A 37 -7.10 -7.91 13.00
N ASP A 38 -7.03 -6.70 12.44
CA ASP A 38 -7.83 -6.19 11.32
C ASP A 38 -7.13 -4.94 10.72
N GLY A 39 -7.67 -4.37 9.65
CA GLY A 39 -7.28 -3.07 9.12
C GLY A 39 -6.47 -3.11 7.84
N THR A 40 -6.24 -4.30 7.25
CA THR A 40 -5.49 -4.44 5.98
C THR A 40 -6.04 -3.53 4.89
N THR A 41 -7.35 -3.55 4.63
CA THR A 41 -7.96 -2.73 3.58
C THR A 41 -7.82 -1.24 3.88
N THR A 42 -8.03 -0.84 5.13
CA THR A 42 -7.89 0.56 5.56
C THR A 42 -6.47 1.07 5.36
N SER A 43 -5.45 0.28 5.74
CA SER A 43 -4.05 0.62 5.54
C SER A 43 -3.71 0.81 4.06
N VAL A 44 -4.22 -0.07 3.17
CA VAL A 44 -3.98 0.05 1.72
C VAL A 44 -4.60 1.33 1.16
N VAL A 45 -5.83 1.66 1.53
CA VAL A 45 -6.52 2.88 1.06
C VAL A 45 -5.80 4.14 1.54
N LEU A 46 -5.38 4.18 2.81
CA LEU A 46 -4.62 5.31 3.34
C LEU A 46 -3.25 5.46 2.66
N ALA A 47 -2.53 4.35 2.46
CA ALA A 47 -1.25 4.36 1.76
C ALA A 47 -1.40 4.90 0.32
N GLN A 48 -2.42 4.46 -0.42
CA GLN A 48 -2.69 4.94 -1.77
C GLN A 48 -2.91 6.45 -1.80
N GLY A 49 -3.73 7.00 -0.89
CA GLY A 49 -3.99 8.43 -0.81
C GLY A 49 -2.74 9.25 -0.44
N LEU A 50 -2.00 8.81 0.58
CA LEU A 50 -0.78 9.49 1.04
C LEU A 50 0.32 9.48 -0.02
N ILE A 51 0.55 8.35 -0.69
CA ILE A 51 1.54 8.24 -1.76
C ILE A 51 1.15 9.13 -2.93
N ALA A 52 -0.11 9.06 -3.37
CA ALA A 52 -0.59 9.85 -4.50
C ALA A 52 -0.43 11.35 -4.26
N GLU A 53 -0.75 11.83 -3.06
CA GLU A 53 -0.59 13.25 -2.74
C GLU A 53 0.87 13.65 -2.49
N GLY A 54 1.63 12.81 -1.79
CA GLY A 54 3.06 13.03 -1.55
C GLY A 54 3.85 13.19 -2.85
N VAL A 55 3.58 12.36 -3.86
CA VAL A 55 4.22 12.45 -5.17
C VAL A 55 3.91 13.79 -5.87
N LYS A 56 2.67 14.29 -5.79
CA LYS A 56 2.32 15.60 -6.38
C LYS A 56 3.07 16.74 -5.72
N VAL A 57 3.14 16.72 -4.39
CA VAL A 57 3.79 17.79 -3.61
C VAL A 57 5.31 17.78 -3.83
N VAL A 58 5.94 16.61 -3.91
CA VAL A 58 7.36 16.47 -4.27
C VAL A 58 7.62 16.93 -5.71
N ALA A 59 6.75 16.56 -6.66
CA ALA A 59 6.86 17.04 -8.04
C ALA A 59 6.72 18.56 -8.17
N ALA A 60 6.03 19.21 -7.23
CA ALA A 60 5.93 20.67 -7.13
C ALA A 60 7.16 21.33 -6.46
N GLY A 61 8.20 20.56 -6.11
CA GLY A 61 9.46 21.06 -5.56
C GLY A 61 9.56 21.03 -4.04
N ALA A 62 8.60 20.41 -3.33
CA ALA A 62 8.72 20.22 -1.89
C ALA A 62 9.83 19.21 -1.55
N ASN A 63 10.51 19.45 -0.42
CA ASN A 63 11.50 18.50 0.10
C ASN A 63 10.78 17.26 0.67
N PRO A 64 11.16 16.03 0.26
CA PRO A 64 10.58 14.80 0.81
C PRO A 64 11.02 14.45 2.24
N VAL A 65 11.92 15.22 2.87
CA VAL A 65 12.47 15.01 4.24
C VAL A 65 12.46 16.30 5.05
#